data_AF-A0A6L8QB05-F1
#
_entry.id   AF-A0A6L8QB05-F1
#
_cell.length_a   1.000
_cell.length_b   1.000
_cell.length_c   1.000
_cell.angle_alpha   90.00
_cell.angle_beta   90.00
_cell.angle_gamma   90.00
#
_symmetry.space_group_name_H-M   'P 1'
#
loop_
_entity.id
_entity.type
_entity.pdbx_description
1 polymer ?
#
loop_
_entity_poly.entity_id
_entity_poly.type
_entity_poly.pdbx_seq_one_letter_code
_entity_poly.pdbx_strand_id
1 'polypeptide(L)' 'MLTEEHFELFRQFRIKAMGDKLREMVEDESYDRFTFEEKMEMLIDAEAAARRERKVAKLVKDARFKD' A
#
# COMPACT_ATOMS: atom_id res chain seq x y z
N MET A 1 18.46 -9.07 1.87
CA MET A 1 17.62 -8.62 0.73
C MET A 1 16.20 -9.11 0.96
N LEU A 2 15.21 -8.30 0.63
CA LEU A 2 13.81 -8.74 0.58
C LEU A 2 13.65 -9.80 -0.52
N THR A 3 12.71 -10.72 -0.34
CA THR A 3 12.42 -11.81 -1.29
C THR A 3 10.93 -11.81 -1.62
N GLU A 4 10.54 -12.56 -2.64
CA GLU A 4 9.12 -12.74 -3.01
C GLU A 4 8.27 -13.25 -1.84
N GLU A 5 8.81 -14.12 -0.98
CA GLU A 5 8.11 -14.60 0.22
C GLU A 5 7.80 -13.45 1.20
N HIS A 6 8.69 -12.47 1.33
CA HIS A 6 8.42 -11.29 2.16
C HIS A 6 7.28 -10.45 1.58
N PHE A 7 7.22 -10.27 0.25
CA PHE A 7 6.11 -9.56 -0.40
C PHE A 7 4.79 -10.33 -0.32
N GLU A 8 4.84 -11.66 -0.29
CA GLU A 8 3.66 -12.48 -0.01
C GLU A 8 3.08 -12.20 1.38
N LEU A 9 3.95 -12.02 2.39
CA LEU A 9 3.49 -11.69 3.75
C LEU A 9 2.67 -10.39 3.79
N PHE A 10 3.00 -9.37 3.00
CA PHE A 10 2.18 -8.15 2.92
C PHE A 10 0.76 -8.42 2.40
N ARG A 11 0.61 -9.38 1.47
CA ARG A 11 -0.72 -9.83 1.02
C ARG A 11 -1.47 -10.53 2.15
N GLN A 12 -0.81 -11.47 2.84
CA GLN A 12 -1.41 -12.22 3.97
C GLN A 12 -1.81 -11.30 5.13
N PHE A 13 -1.01 -10.28 5.42
CA PHE A 13 -1.27 -9.27 6.45
C PHE A 13 -2.33 -8.24 6.05
N ARG A 14 -2.85 -8.31 4.81
CA ARG A 14 -3.87 -7.39 4.28
C ARG A 14 -3.38 -5.94 4.27
N ILE A 15 -2.10 -5.75 3.97
CA ILE A 15 -1.43 -4.46 3.77
C ILE A 15 -0.74 -4.44 2.39
N LYS A 16 -1.44 -4.96 1.37
CA LYS A 16 -0.90 -5.14 0.03
C LYS A 16 -0.33 -3.83 -0.56
N ALA A 17 -1.00 -2.69 -0.36
CA ALA A 17 -0.53 -1.44 -0.95
C ALA A 17 0.79 -0.96 -0.33
N MET A 18 1.01 -1.26 0.96
CA MET A 18 2.31 -1.07 1.60
C MET A 18 3.39 -1.94 0.96
N GLY A 19 3.10 -3.22 0.73
CA GLY A 19 4.03 -4.15 0.09
C GLY A 19 4.37 -3.76 -1.35
N ASP A 20 3.37 -3.33 -2.12
CA ASP A 20 3.57 -2.82 -3.48
C ASP A 20 4.46 -1.57 -3.47
N LYS A 21 4.25 -0.65 -2.53
CA LYS A 21 5.07 0.57 -2.40
C LYS A 21 6.49 0.26 -1.96
N LEU A 22 6.68 -0.72 -1.07
CA LEU A 22 8.01 -1.17 -0.67
C LEU A 22 8.78 -1.78 -1.85
N ARG A 23 8.10 -2.52 -2.72
CA ARG A 23 8.70 -3.07 -3.94
C ARG A 23 9.20 -1.95 -4.85
N GLU A 24 8.35 -0.95 -5.10
CA GLU A 24 8.72 0.23 -5.87
C GLU A 24 9.96 0.92 -5.29
N MET A 25 10.01 1.13 -3.97
CA MET A 25 11.16 1.75 -3.29
C MET A 25 12.46 0.93 -3.39
N VAL A 26 12.36 -0.39 -3.48
CA VAL A 26 13.53 -1.28 -3.63
C VAL A 26 14.02 -1.31 -5.07
N GLU A 27 13.13 -1.13 -6.05
CA GLU A 27 13.42 -1.20 -7.48
C GLU A 27 13.81 0.17 -8.08
N ASP A 28 13.53 1.28 -7.39
CA ASP A 28 13.84 2.64 -7.83
C ASP A 28 14.84 3.36 -6.90
N GLU A 29 16.06 3.58 -7.40
CA GLU A 29 17.15 4.29 -6.71
C GLU A 29 16.79 5.73 -6.33
N SER A 30 15.78 6.35 -6.96
CA SER A 30 15.32 7.70 -6.61
C SER A 30 14.83 7.80 -5.17
N TYR A 31 14.48 6.67 -4.55
CA TYR A 31 14.08 6.60 -3.15
C TYR A 31 15.26 6.63 -2.17
N ASP A 32 16.50 6.46 -2.60
CA ASP A 32 17.67 6.47 -1.69
C ASP A 32 17.96 7.84 -1.08
N ARG A 33 17.39 8.90 -1.66
CA ARG A 33 17.44 10.25 -1.09
C ARG A 33 16.61 10.41 0.20
N PHE A 34 15.68 9.50 0.46
CA PHE A 34 14.79 9.58 1.62
C PHE A 34 15.39 8.85 2.82
N THR A 35 15.20 9.44 3.99
CA THR A 35 15.47 8.80 5.27
C THR A 35 14.55 7.60 5.50
N PHE A 36 14.92 6.76 6.46
CA PHE A 36 14.08 5.64 6.86
C PHE A 36 12.68 6.07 7.32
N GLU A 37 12.59 7.16 8.09
CA GLU A 37 11.32 7.67 8.60
C GLU A 37 10.40 8.15 7.47
N GLU A 38 10.95 8.90 6.50
CA GLU A 38 10.20 9.33 5.30
C GLU A 38 9.73 8.14 4.46
N LYS A 39 10.56 7.10 4.30
CA LYS A 39 10.14 5.87 3.63
C LYS A 39 9.00 5.19 4.38
N MET A 40 9.08 5.11 5.71
CA MET A 40 8.01 4.54 6.53
C MET A 40 6.71 5.33 6.45
N GLU A 41 6.77 6.66 6.44
CA GLU A 41 5.61 7.53 6.24
C GLU A 41 4.93 7.24 4.89
N MET A 42 5.69 7.23 3.79
CA MET A 42 5.17 6.93 2.45
C MET A 42 4.52 5.54 2.35
N LEU A 43 5.11 4.54 3.01
CA LEU A 43 4.57 3.18 3.08
C LEU A 43 3.22 3.14 3.83
N ILE A 44 3.13 3.84 4.97
CA ILE A 44 1.90 3.94 5.76
C ILE A 44 0.82 4.67 4.98
N ASP A 45 1.17 5.78 4.32
CA ASP A 45 0.26 6.58 3.51
C ASP A 45 -0.33 5.81 2.34
N ALA A 46 0.49 5.01 1.64
CA ALA A 46 0.04 4.17 0.55
C ALA A 46 -1.09 3.20 1.01
N GLU A 47 -0.89 2.52 2.13
CA GLU A 47 -1.92 1.62 2.67
C GLU A 47 -3.13 2.36 3.23
N ALA A 48 -2.93 3.50 3.90
CA ALA A 48 -4.02 4.31 4.41
C ALA A 48 -4.91 4.84 3.26
N ALA A 49 -4.31 5.28 2.14
CA ALA A 49 -5.02 5.70 0.94
C ALA A 49 -5.83 4.54 0.34
N ALA A 50 -5.20 3.38 0.13
CA ALA A 50 -5.88 2.20 -0.40
C ALA A 50 -7.05 1.74 0.48
N ARG A 51 -6.95 1.89 1.80
CA ARG A 51 -8.05 1.62 2.74
C ARG A 51 -9.21 2.59 2.58
N ARG A 52 -8.91 3.89 2.46
CA ARG A 52 -9.93 4.92 2.20
C ARG A 52 -10.66 4.68 0.89
N GLU A 53 -9.92 4.40 -0.18
CA GLU A 53 -10.50 4.09 -1.50
C GLU A 53 -11.42 2.87 -1.46
N ARG A 54 -11.00 1.77 -0.83
CA ARG A 54 -11.86 0.58 -0.66
C ARG A 54 -13.15 0.90 0.09
N LYS A 55 -13.08 1.75 1.12
CA LYS A 55 -14.27 2.20 1.86
C LYS A 55 -15.20 3.02 0.96
N VAL A 56 -14.66 3.97 0.19
CA VAL A 56 -15.43 4.78 -0.75
C VAL A 56 -16.08 3.90 -1.82
N ALA A 57 -15.33 3.00 -2.44
CA ALA A 57 -15.84 2.08 -3.46
C ALA A 57 -16.99 1.21 -2.93
N LYS A 58 -16.90 0.73 -1.68
CA LYS A 58 -17.98 0.02 -1.02
C LYS A 58 -19.22 0.90 -0.84
N LEU A 59 -19.07 2.12 -0.35
CA LEU A 59 -20.19 3.05 -0.16
C LEU A 59 -20.87 3.41 -1.49
N VAL A 60 -20.09 3.65 -2.55
CA VAL A 60 -20.62 3.91 -3.90
C VAL A 60 -21.40 2.70 -4.43
N LYS A 61 -20.86 1.50 -4.24
CA LYS A 61 -21.53 0.26 -4.60
C LYS A 61 -22.86 0.12 -3.86
N ASP A 62 -22.86 0.30 -2.54
CA ASP A 62 -24.05 0.17 -1.70
C ASP A 62 -25.12 1.22 -2.04
N ALA A 63 -24.72 2.44 -2.42
CA ALA A 63 -25.65 3.49 -2.86
C ALA A 63 -26.35 3.15 -4.19
N ARG A 64 -25.62 2.55 -5.14
CA ARG A 64 -26.16 2.15 -6.47
C ARG A 64 -27.13 0.98 -6.42
N PHE A 65 -27.21 0.24 -5.31
CA PHE A 65 -28.15 -0.87 -5.11
C PHE A 65 -29.40 -0.46 -4.30
N LYS A 66 -29.56 0.83 -3.99
CA LYS A 66 -30.73 1.37 -3.26
C LYS A 66 -31.80 2.03 -4.14
N ASP A 67 -31.62 1.98 -5.45
CA ASP A 67 -32.64 2.33 -6.45
C ASP A 67 -33.35 1.06 -6.95
#